data_AF-A0A4U3BE78-F1
#
_entry.id   AF-A0A4U3BE78-F1
#
_cell.length_a   1.000
_cell.length_b   1.000
_cell.length_c   1.000
_cell.angle_alpha   90.00
_cell.angle_beta   90.00
_cell.angle_gamma   90.00
#
_symmetry.space_group_name_H-M   'P 1'
#
loop_
_entity.id
_entity.type
_entity.pdbx_description
1 polymer ?
#
loop_
_entity_poly.entity_id
_entity_poly.type
_entity_poly.pdbx_seq_one_letter_code
_entity_poly.pdbx_strand_id
1 'polypeptide(L)'
;MTFWQFAFKNVTRNSRAYFAYFVSSSFSIAVFFSFAVYLFHPKLQNFGIVSEISGLMIFSEVVIVFFSFFFLLYSIGTFLKVRKKQFGVLTVLGISRKQLHRLVFMENMLIGILSIFFGMQFGLVFSQFFLLVTAKITHVPGIYLYLPINAFILTTIVFLSLFIIVSALTPMLIRTKKAVHLLKINVGKQKERKPSVLISLFGAICLFGGYALAGNPKYFASVSPQIGIIYMVSSIFVIPTLVTIGTYFFFSQISFLLIYILKTRRKFYMKRINMLWISDLASRIRANINMLFIVAMLSTIAFTMITFLYGFGKFIKLEVNRTSPFPISYFSYDANPFVTEHLNWLEQQLQKEHFPYEKIKADIYETPLEEDKGIAIYNDVYAIKQSDYNKLADSLRMKQLFMNDNEAYVLTGTSYITIFNEFEQSYKRDYITLSSINTKLRVKGYEHVNAIPSGFAYQTIVLPDIIVSNFPNTVKHISAYNYKVQNWEQTYKIADTFIEKVQKDRNKSQYEGPLIRSFESAGSLYRITSGSAAYFLIGTFLGVIFFIGAG
;
A
#
# COMPACT_ATOMS: atom_id res chain seq x y z
N MET A 1 15.21 -1.98 54.21
CA MET A 1 15.26 -1.98 52.73
C MET A 1 14.08 -1.19 52.22
N THR A 2 14.27 -0.14 51.41
CA THR A 2 13.14 0.62 50.86
C THR A 2 12.45 -0.16 49.75
N PHE A 3 11.18 0.16 49.51
CA PHE A 3 10.37 -0.51 48.50
C PHE A 3 10.94 -0.35 47.06
N TRP A 4 11.56 0.81 46.79
CA TRP A 4 12.34 1.08 45.57
C TRP A 4 13.56 0.17 45.43
N GLN A 5 14.37 0.03 46.50
CA GLN A 5 15.54 -0.85 46.49
C GLN A 5 15.13 -2.31 46.29
N PHE A 6 13.98 -2.72 46.84
CA PHE A 6 13.45 -4.05 46.66
C PHE A 6 13.03 -4.31 45.20
N ALA A 7 12.26 -3.41 44.58
CA ALA A 7 11.88 -3.51 43.17
C ALA A 7 13.10 -3.57 42.24
N PHE A 8 14.09 -2.68 42.43
CA PHE A 8 15.31 -2.66 41.63
C PHE A 8 16.13 -3.95 41.74
N LYS A 9 16.32 -4.47 42.98
CA LYS A 9 17.00 -5.75 43.18
C LYS A 9 16.22 -6.93 42.59
N ASN A 10 14.89 -6.85 42.54
CA ASN A 10 14.07 -7.88 41.93
C ASN A 10 14.26 -7.93 40.41
N VAL A 11 14.26 -6.76 39.75
CA VAL A 11 14.50 -6.64 38.30
C VAL A 11 15.88 -7.15 37.92
N THR A 12 16.92 -6.72 38.64
CA THR A 12 18.31 -7.11 38.36
C THR A 12 18.58 -8.60 38.63
N ARG A 13 18.06 -9.15 39.73
CA ARG A 13 18.30 -10.56 40.11
C ARG A 13 17.53 -11.57 39.27
N ASN A 14 16.41 -11.17 38.65
CA ASN A 14 15.61 -12.04 37.77
C ASN A 14 15.62 -11.54 36.32
N SER A 15 16.76 -10.99 35.87
CA SER A 15 16.91 -10.31 34.58
C SER A 15 16.40 -11.12 33.39
N ARG A 16 16.58 -12.45 33.38
CA ARG A 16 16.09 -13.33 32.29
C ARG A 16 14.58 -13.29 32.11
N ALA A 17 13.81 -13.22 33.20
CA ALA A 17 12.35 -13.14 33.12
C ALA A 17 11.88 -11.75 32.67
N TYR A 18 12.62 -10.70 33.04
CA TYR A 18 12.33 -9.32 32.68
C TYR A 18 12.81 -8.94 31.27
N PHE A 19 13.81 -9.63 30.76
CA PHE A 19 14.42 -9.36 29.46
C PHE A 19 13.41 -9.47 28.32
N ALA A 20 12.56 -10.50 28.32
CA ALA A 20 11.53 -10.66 27.30
C ALA A 20 10.52 -9.49 27.29
N TYR A 21 10.09 -9.05 28.48
CA TYR A 21 9.18 -7.90 28.63
C TYR A 21 9.84 -6.59 28.18
N PHE A 22 11.09 -6.38 28.58
CA PHE A 22 11.90 -5.21 28.20
C PHE A 22 12.15 -5.15 26.69
N VAL A 23 12.60 -6.24 26.06
CA VAL A 23 12.89 -6.29 24.61
C VAL A 23 11.62 -6.07 23.81
N SER A 24 10.53 -6.74 24.18
CA SER A 24 9.21 -6.56 23.57
C SER A 24 8.77 -5.08 23.61
N SER A 25 8.85 -4.47 24.80
CA SER A 25 8.45 -3.07 24.98
C SER A 25 9.37 -2.10 24.22
N SER A 26 10.69 -2.31 24.29
CA SER A 26 11.68 -1.50 23.58
C SER A 26 11.48 -1.55 22.07
N PHE A 27 11.12 -2.71 21.54
CA PHE A 27 10.83 -2.89 20.12
C PHE A 27 9.59 -2.09 19.68
N SER A 28 8.48 -2.18 20.45
CA SER A 28 7.26 -1.39 20.18
C SER A 28 7.56 0.11 20.15
N ILE A 29 8.41 0.58 21.07
CA ILE A 29 8.85 1.97 21.17
C ILE A 29 9.73 2.35 19.97
N ALA A 30 10.67 1.49 19.59
CA ALA A 30 11.55 1.72 18.45
C ALA A 30 10.76 1.88 17.15
N VAL A 31 9.72 1.07 16.97
CA VAL A 31 8.85 1.16 15.80
C VAL A 31 8.07 2.48 15.83
N PHE A 32 7.37 2.79 16.92
CA PHE A 32 6.63 4.06 17.02
C PHE A 32 7.55 5.28 16.81
N PHE A 33 8.71 5.29 17.46
CA PHE A 33 9.69 6.36 17.32
C PHE A 33 10.11 6.54 15.86
N SER A 34 10.34 5.43 15.15
CA SER A 34 10.72 5.50 13.74
C SER A 34 9.65 6.14 12.85
N PHE A 35 8.37 5.94 13.15
CA PHE A 35 7.28 6.66 12.47
C PHE A 35 7.23 8.13 12.85
N ALA A 36 7.39 8.44 14.13
CA ALA A 36 7.41 9.84 14.57
C ALA A 36 8.55 10.62 13.90
N VAL A 37 9.75 10.01 13.74
CA VAL A 37 10.86 10.61 12.96
C VAL A 37 10.44 10.88 11.51
N TYR A 38 9.70 9.97 10.90
CA TYR A 38 9.23 10.13 9.53
C TYR A 38 8.17 11.24 9.40
N LEU A 39 7.19 11.26 10.30
CA LEU A 39 6.10 12.24 10.33
C LEU A 39 6.61 13.67 10.50
N PHE A 40 7.63 13.86 11.33
CA PHE A 40 8.21 15.19 11.60
C PHE A 40 9.34 15.58 10.63
N HIS A 41 9.60 14.80 9.58
CA HIS A 41 10.74 15.06 8.70
C HIS A 41 10.48 16.31 7.83
N PRO A 42 11.34 17.34 7.85
CA PRO A 42 11.08 18.63 7.20
C PRO A 42 10.96 18.51 5.68
N LYS A 43 11.78 17.66 5.06
CA LYS A 43 11.67 17.36 3.61
C LYS A 43 10.49 16.46 3.26
N LEU A 44 9.65 16.02 4.21
CA LEU A 44 8.41 15.31 3.89
C LEU A 44 7.20 16.20 4.14
N GLN A 45 7.32 17.15 5.06
CA GLN A 45 6.29 18.17 5.30
C GLN A 45 6.24 19.25 4.21
N ASN A 46 7.39 19.62 3.63
CA ASN A 46 7.47 20.74 2.68
C ASN A 46 7.01 20.43 1.24
N PHE A 47 6.82 19.16 0.85
CA PHE A 47 6.50 18.82 -0.54
C PHE A 47 5.03 19.03 -0.93
N GLY A 48 4.19 19.65 -0.09
CA GLY A 48 2.77 19.84 -0.41
C GLY A 48 2.08 18.53 -0.78
N ILE A 49 2.62 17.40 -0.30
CA ILE A 49 2.14 16.05 -0.59
C ILE A 49 0.82 15.94 0.17
N VAL A 50 -0.25 16.23 -0.57
CA VAL A 50 -1.68 16.04 -0.35
C VAL A 50 -2.07 15.78 1.11
N SER A 51 -2.99 16.59 1.64
CA SER A 51 -3.65 16.40 2.96
C SER A 51 -4.06 14.95 3.28
N GLU A 52 -4.28 14.13 2.27
CA GLU A 52 -4.56 12.69 2.34
C GLU A 52 -3.39 11.85 2.90
N ILE A 53 -2.14 12.14 2.52
CA ILE A 53 -0.96 11.38 2.96
C ILE A 53 -0.60 11.73 4.40
N SER A 54 -0.69 13.00 4.80
CA SER A 54 -0.52 13.40 6.19
C SER A 54 -1.61 12.81 7.10
N GLY A 55 -2.88 12.80 6.63
CA GLY A 55 -3.98 12.14 7.33
C GLY A 55 -3.74 10.64 7.55
N LEU A 56 -3.21 9.93 6.54
CA LEU A 56 -2.94 8.49 6.64
C LEU A 56 -1.73 8.16 7.52
N MET A 57 -0.71 9.04 7.57
CA MET A 57 0.38 8.90 8.54
C MET A 57 -0.10 9.04 9.98
N ILE A 58 -0.94 10.04 10.26
CA ILE A 58 -1.55 10.23 11.59
C ILE A 58 -2.40 9.01 11.95
N PHE A 59 -3.20 8.51 11.01
CA PHE A 59 -3.98 7.29 11.21
C PHE A 59 -3.08 6.09 11.54
N SER A 60 -1.96 5.93 10.83
CA SER A 60 -0.99 4.86 11.08
C SER A 60 -0.37 4.96 12.46
N GLU A 61 -0.03 6.17 12.91
CA GLU A 61 0.51 6.42 14.25
C GLU A 61 -0.50 6.04 15.34
N VAL A 62 -1.79 6.40 15.15
CA VAL A 62 -2.87 5.97 16.04
C VAL A 62 -2.99 4.44 16.10
N VAL A 63 -2.95 3.75 14.96
CA VAL A 63 -2.98 2.28 14.90
C VAL A 63 -1.80 1.67 15.66
N ILE A 64 -0.60 2.24 15.55
CA ILE A 64 0.59 1.76 16.27
C ILE A 64 0.45 1.97 17.78
N VAL A 65 -0.14 3.08 18.23
CA VAL A 65 -0.42 3.31 19.65
C VAL A 65 -1.40 2.27 20.18
N PHE A 66 -2.49 1.99 19.45
CA PHE A 66 -3.45 0.95 19.80
C PHE A 66 -2.78 -0.43 19.87
N PHE A 67 -2.00 -0.78 18.85
CA PHE A 67 -1.28 -2.05 18.84
C PHE A 67 -0.29 -2.14 20.00
N SER A 68 0.50 -1.08 20.24
CA SER A 68 1.46 -1.00 21.34
C SER A 68 0.77 -1.18 22.70
N PHE A 69 -0.41 -0.60 22.88
CA PHE A 69 -1.20 -0.77 24.11
C PHE A 69 -1.56 -2.24 24.35
N PHE A 70 -2.15 -2.92 23.35
CA PHE A 70 -2.52 -4.35 23.48
C PHE A 70 -1.29 -5.24 23.64
N PHE A 71 -0.21 -4.92 22.93
CA PHE A 71 1.04 -5.67 22.98
C PHE A 71 1.74 -5.53 24.33
N LEU A 72 1.76 -4.33 24.92
CA LEU A 72 2.25 -4.08 26.28
C LEU A 72 1.39 -4.80 27.32
N LEU A 73 0.06 -4.78 27.19
CA LEU A 73 -0.86 -5.53 28.06
C LEU A 73 -0.62 -7.05 27.98
N TYR A 74 -0.42 -7.58 26.78
CA TYR A 74 -0.12 -8.99 26.58
C TYR A 74 1.25 -9.36 27.18
N SER A 75 2.26 -8.53 26.94
CA SER A 75 3.62 -8.72 27.41
C SER A 75 3.71 -8.67 28.94
N ILE A 76 3.00 -7.73 29.59
CA ILE A 76 2.94 -7.71 31.06
C ILE A 76 2.17 -8.92 31.60
N GLY A 77 1.08 -9.32 30.93
CA GLY A 77 0.29 -10.49 31.34
C GLY A 77 1.09 -11.80 31.30
N THR A 78 1.90 -12.01 30.26
CA THR A 78 2.79 -13.17 30.15
C THR A 78 3.93 -13.11 31.18
N PHE A 79 4.53 -11.94 31.38
CA PHE A 79 5.52 -11.71 32.44
C PHE A 79 4.98 -12.06 33.83
N LEU A 80 3.77 -11.60 34.16
CA LEU A 80 3.13 -11.89 35.44
C LEU A 80 2.83 -13.38 35.59
N LYS A 81 2.44 -14.08 34.51
CA LYS A 81 2.22 -15.54 34.53
C LYS A 81 3.47 -16.31 34.97
N VAL A 82 4.65 -15.93 34.46
CA VAL A 82 5.92 -16.58 34.83
C VAL A 82 6.24 -16.38 36.32
N ARG A 83 5.88 -15.22 36.88
CA ARG A 83 6.15 -14.87 38.28
C ARG A 83 5.00 -15.15 39.25
N LYS A 84 3.91 -15.79 38.79
CA LYS A 84 2.76 -16.15 39.65
C LYS A 84 3.16 -16.91 40.91
N LYS A 85 4.13 -17.83 40.83
CA LYS A 85 4.64 -18.56 42.00
C LYS A 85 5.32 -17.64 43.02
N GLN A 86 6.12 -16.68 42.56
CA GLN A 86 6.81 -15.72 43.43
C GLN A 86 5.80 -14.82 44.16
N PHE A 87 4.78 -14.31 43.45
CA PHE A 87 3.71 -13.53 44.06
C PHE A 87 2.87 -14.35 45.04
N GLY A 88 2.65 -15.64 44.75
CA GLY A 88 1.99 -16.57 45.66
C GLY A 88 2.74 -16.74 46.98
N VAL A 89 4.06 -16.96 46.94
CA VAL A 89 4.91 -17.05 48.14
C VAL A 89 4.88 -15.74 48.94
N LEU A 90 5.03 -14.58 48.28
CA LEU A 90 4.94 -13.27 48.95
C LEU A 90 3.59 -13.05 49.63
N THR A 91 2.51 -13.53 49.02
CA THR A 91 1.16 -13.44 49.60
C THR A 91 1.03 -14.33 50.85
N VAL A 92 1.61 -15.53 50.84
CA VAL A 92 1.65 -16.43 52.01
C VAL A 92 2.51 -15.84 53.14
N LEU A 93 3.59 -15.12 52.79
CA LEU A 93 4.45 -14.39 53.74
C LEU A 93 3.80 -13.09 54.29
N GLY A 94 2.54 -12.80 53.94
CA GLY A 94 1.77 -11.71 54.54
C GLY A 94 1.82 -10.36 53.80
N ILE A 95 2.35 -10.28 52.56
CA ILE A 95 2.25 -9.04 51.78
C ILE A 95 0.79 -8.71 51.48
N SER A 96 0.38 -7.46 51.76
CA SER A 96 -0.97 -6.99 51.44
C SER A 96 -1.16 -6.84 49.93
N ARG A 97 -2.41 -6.94 49.44
CA ARG A 97 -2.70 -6.74 48.00
C ARG A 97 -2.28 -5.36 47.49
N LYS A 98 -2.44 -4.32 48.31
CA LYS A 98 -2.00 -2.95 47.96
C LYS A 98 -0.48 -2.87 47.79
N GLN A 99 0.28 -3.51 48.67
CA GLN A 99 1.74 -3.60 48.54
C GLN A 99 2.12 -4.40 47.29
N LEU A 100 1.48 -5.53 47.01
CA LEU A 100 1.76 -6.31 45.80
C LEU A 100 1.50 -5.48 44.52
N HIS A 101 0.39 -4.75 44.45
CA HIS A 101 0.09 -3.88 43.31
C HIS A 101 1.12 -2.76 43.16
N ARG A 102 1.51 -2.11 44.26
CA ARG A 102 2.55 -1.07 44.25
C ARG A 102 3.90 -1.63 43.79
N LEU A 103 4.24 -2.86 44.18
CA LEU A 103 5.48 -3.52 43.76
C LEU A 103 5.52 -3.69 42.25
N VAL A 104 4.47 -4.30 41.71
CA VAL A 104 4.38 -4.59 40.27
C VAL A 104 4.33 -3.29 39.46
N PHE A 105 3.61 -2.28 39.94
CA PHE A 105 3.58 -0.96 39.30
C PHE A 105 4.99 -0.37 39.19
N MET A 106 5.78 -0.43 40.26
CA MET A 106 7.14 0.14 40.27
C MET A 106 8.12 -0.67 39.44
N GLU A 107 8.03 -2.00 39.48
CA GLU A 107 8.81 -2.87 38.58
C GLU A 107 8.50 -2.56 37.12
N ASN A 108 7.21 -2.39 36.78
CA ASN A 108 6.78 -2.09 35.43
C ASN A 108 7.26 -0.71 34.96
N MET A 109 7.17 0.30 35.83
CA MET A 109 7.62 1.66 35.50
C MET A 109 9.14 1.72 35.29
N LEU A 110 9.92 1.01 36.11
CA LEU A 110 11.39 0.94 35.95
C LEU A 110 11.77 0.34 34.59
N ILE A 111 11.12 -0.77 34.21
CA ILE A 111 11.38 -1.40 32.92
C ILE A 111 10.87 -0.53 31.78
N GLY A 112 9.74 0.15 31.97
CA GLY A 112 9.18 1.06 30.97
C GLY A 112 10.13 2.22 30.67
N ILE A 113 10.69 2.87 31.69
CA ILE A 113 11.67 3.94 31.52
C ILE A 113 12.92 3.44 30.79
N LEU A 114 13.45 2.27 31.18
CA LEU A 114 14.58 1.65 30.49
C LEU A 114 14.22 1.32 29.03
N SER A 115 13.02 0.80 28.78
CA SER A 115 12.54 0.44 27.44
C SER A 115 12.35 1.67 26.56
N ILE A 116 11.91 2.80 27.11
CA ILE A 116 11.82 4.06 26.38
C ILE A 116 13.21 4.50 25.93
N PHE A 117 14.17 4.50 26.86
CA PHE A 117 15.55 4.89 26.54
C PHE A 117 16.16 4.00 25.45
N PHE A 118 16.17 2.68 25.64
CA PHE A 118 16.76 1.76 24.66
C PHE A 118 15.95 1.64 23.37
N GLY A 119 14.62 1.73 23.46
CA GLY A 119 13.72 1.73 22.31
C GLY A 119 13.95 2.95 21.42
N MET A 120 14.17 4.14 21.98
CA MET A 120 14.54 5.32 21.20
C MET A 120 15.91 5.18 20.54
N GLN A 121 16.92 4.68 21.26
CA GLN A 121 18.26 4.45 20.68
C GLN A 121 18.19 3.46 19.51
N PHE A 122 17.46 2.36 19.68
CA PHE A 122 17.24 1.39 18.63
C PHE A 122 16.40 1.96 17.48
N GLY A 123 15.39 2.76 17.81
CA GLY A 123 14.55 3.47 16.84
C GLY A 123 15.32 4.48 15.99
N LEU A 124 16.34 5.16 16.53
CA LEU A 124 17.24 6.00 15.74
C LEU A 124 17.96 5.20 14.66
N VAL A 125 18.54 4.05 15.02
CA VAL A 125 19.21 3.17 14.07
C VAL A 125 18.23 2.63 13.02
N PHE A 126 17.03 2.20 13.44
CA PHE A 126 15.99 1.71 12.53
C PHE A 126 15.49 2.81 11.59
N SER A 127 15.15 3.99 12.11
CA SER A 127 14.72 5.14 11.31
C SER A 127 15.75 5.52 10.25
N GLN A 128 17.06 5.47 10.56
CA GLN A 128 18.11 5.69 9.56
C GLN A 128 18.04 4.67 8.42
N PHE A 129 17.92 3.38 8.76
CA PHE A 129 17.78 2.33 7.76
C PHE A 129 16.57 2.59 6.85
N PHE A 130 15.43 2.98 7.41
CA PHE A 130 14.24 3.26 6.62
C PHE A 130 14.32 4.52 5.78
N LEU A 131 14.89 5.61 6.31
CA LEU A 131 15.11 6.83 5.52
C LEU A 131 16.02 6.55 4.31
N LEU A 132 17.03 5.68 4.46
CA LEU A 132 17.88 5.23 3.36
C LEU A 132 17.12 4.39 2.34
N VAL A 133 16.29 3.45 2.80
CA VAL A 133 15.43 2.65 1.91
C VAL A 133 14.46 3.56 1.15
N THR A 134 13.83 4.52 1.84
CA THR A 134 12.96 5.52 1.22
C THR A 134 13.72 6.32 0.18
N ALA A 135 14.89 6.88 0.51
CA ALA A 135 15.70 7.65 -0.45
C ALA A 135 16.06 6.84 -1.70
N LYS A 136 16.34 5.54 -1.54
CA LYS A 136 16.65 4.64 -2.66
C LYS A 136 15.43 4.32 -3.52
N ILE A 137 14.26 4.15 -2.91
CA ILE A 137 13.01 3.87 -3.63
C ILE A 137 12.52 5.12 -4.37
N THR A 138 12.59 6.28 -3.72
CA THR A 138 12.04 7.53 -4.27
C THR A 138 13.00 8.27 -5.18
N HIS A 139 14.26 7.83 -5.27
CA HIS A 139 15.34 8.53 -6.00
C HIS A 139 15.50 10.01 -5.59
N VAL A 140 14.97 10.41 -4.42
CA VAL A 140 15.09 11.77 -3.92
C VAL A 140 16.41 11.92 -3.17
N PRO A 141 17.35 12.76 -3.64
CA PRO A 141 18.60 12.98 -2.94
C PRO A 141 18.36 13.70 -1.61
N GLY A 142 18.88 13.09 -0.54
CA GLY A 142 19.09 13.75 0.75
C GLY A 142 17.98 13.66 1.77
N ILE A 143 17.22 12.57 1.80
CA ILE A 143 16.47 12.17 3.00
C ILE A 143 17.48 11.56 3.97
N TYR A 144 18.10 12.42 4.79
CA TYR A 144 19.10 12.01 5.79
C TYR A 144 18.49 12.04 7.19
N LEU A 145 19.13 11.31 8.11
CA LEU A 145 18.76 11.39 9.51
C LEU A 145 18.99 12.83 10.02
N TYR A 146 17.92 13.43 10.54
CA TYR A 146 17.96 14.68 11.27
C TYR A 146 17.71 14.39 12.75
N LEU A 147 18.06 15.32 13.64
CA LEU A 147 17.74 15.18 15.07
C LEU A 147 16.27 15.56 15.31
N PRO A 148 15.35 14.59 15.50
CA PRO A 148 13.92 14.85 15.51
C PRO A 148 13.45 15.10 16.94
N ILE A 149 13.69 16.30 17.47
CA ILE A 149 13.34 16.67 18.86
C ILE A 149 11.83 16.42 19.14
N ASN A 150 10.97 16.75 18.17
CA ASN A 150 9.53 16.53 18.28
C ASN A 150 9.17 15.04 18.41
N ALA A 151 9.86 14.15 17.68
CA ALA A 151 9.64 12.70 17.75
C ALA A 151 10.06 12.13 19.12
N PHE A 152 11.15 12.64 19.71
CA PHE A 152 11.57 12.26 21.07
C PHE A 152 10.53 12.65 22.10
N ILE A 153 10.05 13.89 22.06
CA ILE A 153 9.05 14.40 23.01
C ILE A 153 7.76 13.60 22.88
N LEU A 154 7.25 13.43 21.65
CA LEU A 154 6.02 12.69 21.40
C LEU A 154 6.10 11.24 21.88
N THR A 155 7.18 10.53 21.54
CA THR A 155 7.38 9.13 21.95
C THR A 155 7.47 9.01 23.47
N THR A 156 8.18 9.93 24.12
CA THR A 156 8.30 9.93 25.59
C THR A 156 6.92 10.09 26.23
N ILE A 157 6.15 11.10 25.81
CA ILE A 157 4.83 11.38 26.40
C ILE A 157 3.86 10.22 26.18
N VAL A 158 3.79 9.68 24.96
CA VAL A 158 2.88 8.60 24.60
C VAL A 158 3.22 7.32 25.36
N PHE A 159 4.48 6.87 25.34
CA PHE A 159 4.83 5.61 26.01
C PHE A 159 4.86 5.73 27.52
N LEU A 160 5.25 6.87 28.09
CA LEU A 160 5.14 7.09 29.53
C LEU A 160 3.68 6.99 29.98
N SER A 161 2.77 7.60 29.23
CA SER A 161 1.32 7.50 29.47
C SER A 161 0.81 6.06 29.33
N LEU A 162 1.22 5.34 28.27
CA LEU A 162 0.87 3.94 28.08
C LEU A 162 1.38 3.06 29.22
N PHE A 163 2.62 3.23 29.68
CA PHE A 163 3.15 2.48 30.82
C PHE A 163 2.38 2.76 32.10
N ILE A 164 1.98 4.01 32.35
CA ILE A 164 1.13 4.34 33.50
C ILE A 164 -0.22 3.62 33.40
N ILE A 165 -0.89 3.68 32.24
CA ILE A 165 -2.19 3.03 32.01
C ILE A 165 -2.07 1.51 32.15
N VAL A 166 -1.10 0.88 31.48
CA VAL A 166 -0.86 -0.57 31.53
C VAL A 166 -0.51 -1.01 32.95
N SER A 167 0.32 -0.25 33.67
CA SER A 167 0.64 -0.53 35.08
C SER A 167 -0.59 -0.41 35.99
N ALA A 168 -1.48 0.55 35.72
CA ALA A 168 -2.72 0.72 36.48
C ALA A 168 -3.74 -0.39 36.19
N LEU A 169 -3.76 -0.96 34.99
CA LEU A 169 -4.60 -2.09 34.60
C LEU A 169 -4.04 -3.45 35.02
N THR A 170 -2.75 -3.52 35.34
CA THR A 170 -2.06 -4.75 35.75
C THR A 170 -2.73 -5.49 36.94
N PRO A 171 -3.20 -4.83 38.01
CA PRO A 171 -3.98 -5.46 39.07
C PRO A 171 -5.21 -6.25 38.59
N MET A 172 -5.86 -5.80 37.51
CA MET A 172 -7.01 -6.49 36.92
C MET A 172 -6.59 -7.82 36.28
N LEU A 173 -5.40 -7.87 35.67
CA LEU A 173 -4.81 -9.10 35.09
C LEU A 173 -4.35 -10.10 36.17
N ILE A 174 -3.95 -9.61 37.35
CA ILE A 174 -3.54 -10.41 38.52
C ILE A 174 -4.76 -10.97 39.28
N ARG A 175 -6.00 -10.61 38.90
CA ARG A 175 -7.24 -11.10 39.52
C ARG A 175 -7.49 -12.58 39.19
N THR A 176 -6.57 -13.45 39.60
CA THR A 176 -6.73 -14.90 39.55
C THR A 176 -7.49 -15.37 40.78
N LYS A 177 -8.68 -15.89 40.51
CA LYS A 177 -9.44 -16.88 41.28
C LYS A 177 -8.52 -17.67 42.23
N LYS A 178 -8.86 -17.68 43.52
CA LYS A 178 -8.28 -18.42 44.66
C LYS A 178 -6.98 -19.18 44.32
N ALA A 179 -5.84 -18.74 44.84
CA ALA A 179 -4.53 -19.39 44.75
C ALA A 179 -4.56 -20.92 45.04
N VAL A 180 -5.53 -21.39 45.83
CA VAL A 180 -5.79 -22.80 46.15
C VAL A 180 -6.28 -23.62 44.94
N HIS A 181 -7.02 -23.02 43.99
CA HIS A 181 -7.51 -23.72 42.80
C HIS A 181 -6.42 -23.90 41.73
N LEU A 182 -5.31 -23.15 41.81
CA LEU A 182 -4.19 -23.19 40.87
C LEU A 182 -3.16 -24.28 41.21
N LEU A 183 -3.01 -24.64 42.49
CA LEU A 183 -2.16 -25.76 42.93
C LEU A 183 -2.80 -27.14 42.68
N LYS A 184 -4.12 -27.17 42.48
CA LYS A 184 -4.91 -28.40 42.19
C LYS A 184 -5.09 -28.70 40.70
N ILE A 185 -4.50 -27.92 39.79
CA ILE A 185 -4.58 -28.19 38.34
C ILE A 185 -3.57 -29.29 37.98
N ASN A 186 -3.80 -30.49 38.51
CA ASN A 186 -3.23 -31.70 37.95
C ASN A 186 -4.21 -32.22 36.89
N VAL A 187 -3.74 -32.26 35.64
CA VAL A 187 -4.09 -33.27 34.62
C VAL A 187 -5.59 -33.46 34.35
N GLY A 188 -6.33 -32.39 34.13
CA GLY A 188 -7.60 -32.50 33.40
C GLY A 188 -7.31 -32.84 31.94
N LYS A 189 -7.22 -34.14 31.59
CA LYS A 189 -7.11 -34.61 30.19
C LYS A 189 -8.18 -33.89 29.38
N GLN A 190 -7.77 -32.97 28.50
CA GLN A 190 -8.69 -32.33 27.57
C GLN A 190 -9.38 -33.44 26.76
N LYS A 191 -10.69 -33.58 26.95
CA LYS A 191 -11.54 -34.58 26.31
C LYS A 191 -11.23 -34.58 24.80
N GLU A 192 -10.89 -35.74 24.23
CA GLU A 192 -10.58 -35.84 22.81
C GLU A 192 -11.81 -35.47 21.99
N ARG A 193 -11.83 -34.24 21.47
CA ARG A 193 -12.80 -33.86 20.43
C ARG A 193 -12.39 -34.56 19.15
N LYS A 194 -13.25 -35.43 18.64
CA LYS A 194 -13.07 -36.04 17.31
C LYS A 194 -13.21 -34.93 16.26
N PRO A 195 -12.28 -34.83 15.30
CA PRO A 195 -12.41 -33.87 14.21
C PRO A 195 -13.65 -34.21 13.37
N SER A 196 -14.38 -33.19 12.92
CA SER A 196 -15.47 -33.38 11.97
C SER A 196 -14.91 -33.37 10.55
N VAL A 197 -15.09 -34.47 9.82
CA VAL A 197 -14.61 -34.61 8.44
C VAL A 197 -15.25 -33.57 7.52
N LEU A 198 -16.55 -33.28 7.70
CA LEU A 198 -17.28 -32.29 6.90
C LEU A 198 -16.74 -30.87 7.09
N ILE A 199 -16.46 -30.46 8.34
CA ILE A 199 -15.92 -29.13 8.63
C ILE A 199 -14.47 -29.02 8.13
N SER A 200 -13.70 -30.11 8.21
CA SER A 200 -12.36 -30.19 7.64
C SER A 200 -12.38 -30.04 6.12
N LEU A 201 -13.34 -30.66 5.43
CA LEU A 201 -13.50 -30.54 3.98
C LEU A 201 -13.91 -29.11 3.59
N PHE A 202 -14.87 -28.52 4.31
CA PHE A 202 -15.27 -27.13 4.11
C PHE A 202 -14.10 -26.16 4.27
N GLY A 203 -13.31 -26.31 5.35
CA GLY A 203 -12.11 -25.51 5.57
C GLY A 203 -11.07 -25.64 4.45
N ALA A 204 -10.88 -26.86 3.93
CA ALA A 204 -9.98 -27.10 2.81
C ALA A 204 -10.49 -26.43 1.52
N ILE A 205 -11.79 -26.54 1.23
CA ILE A 205 -12.42 -25.88 0.08
C ILE A 205 -12.30 -24.36 0.18
N CYS A 206 -12.53 -23.77 1.36
CA CYS A 206 -12.34 -22.33 1.56
C CYS A 206 -10.90 -21.89 1.32
N LEU A 207 -9.92 -22.66 1.83
CA LEU A 207 -8.51 -22.31 1.71
C LEU A 207 -8.02 -22.48 0.26
N PHE A 208 -8.25 -23.64 -0.37
CA PHE A 208 -7.89 -23.88 -1.76
C PHE A 208 -8.68 -22.98 -2.72
N GLY A 209 -9.97 -22.78 -2.48
CA GLY A 209 -10.81 -21.87 -3.25
C GLY A 209 -10.31 -20.43 -3.19
N GLY A 210 -9.90 -19.95 -2.02
CA GLY A 210 -9.33 -18.61 -1.85
C GLY A 210 -8.05 -18.43 -2.68
N TYR A 211 -7.14 -19.40 -2.64
CA TYR A 211 -5.91 -19.35 -3.46
C TYR A 211 -6.18 -19.54 -4.96
N ALA A 212 -7.13 -20.39 -5.34
CA ALA A 212 -7.49 -20.61 -6.74
C ALA A 212 -8.13 -19.37 -7.38
N LEU A 213 -8.99 -18.68 -6.62
CA LEU A 213 -9.54 -17.37 -7.00
C LEU A 213 -8.40 -16.37 -7.20
N ALA A 214 -7.51 -16.22 -6.21
CA ALA A 214 -6.37 -15.30 -6.28
C ALA A 214 -5.41 -15.57 -7.46
N GLY A 215 -5.24 -16.84 -7.84
CA GLY A 215 -4.30 -17.24 -8.90
C GLY A 215 -4.77 -16.96 -10.33
N ASN A 216 -6.06 -16.77 -10.58
CA ASN A 216 -6.62 -16.67 -11.93
C ASN A 216 -7.46 -15.40 -12.18
N PRO A 217 -6.93 -14.19 -11.89
CA PRO A 217 -7.70 -12.95 -12.04
C PRO A 217 -8.13 -12.68 -13.50
N LYS A 218 -7.29 -13.05 -14.48
CA LYS A 218 -7.58 -12.87 -15.92
C LYS A 218 -8.76 -13.70 -16.40
N TYR A 219 -8.96 -14.90 -15.85
CA TYR A 219 -10.06 -15.77 -16.22
C TYR A 219 -11.40 -15.14 -15.84
N PHE A 220 -11.53 -14.69 -14.58
CA PHE A 220 -12.76 -14.04 -14.09
C PHE A 220 -13.05 -12.70 -14.78
N ALA A 221 -12.00 -11.95 -15.15
CA ALA A 221 -12.16 -10.74 -15.95
C ALA A 221 -12.63 -11.04 -17.39
N SER A 222 -12.23 -12.16 -17.98
CA SER A 222 -12.56 -12.53 -19.37
C SER A 222 -13.93 -13.16 -19.59
N VAL A 223 -14.57 -13.71 -18.54
CA VAL A 223 -15.84 -14.45 -18.66
C VAL A 223 -16.98 -13.51 -19.04
N SER A 224 -17.12 -12.42 -18.29
CA SER A 224 -17.97 -11.31 -18.70
C SER A 224 -17.49 -10.03 -18.01
N PRO A 225 -17.68 -8.87 -18.64
CA PRO A 225 -17.31 -7.60 -18.05
C PRO A 225 -17.95 -7.44 -16.65
N GLN A 226 -19.25 -7.71 -16.50
CA GLN A 226 -19.98 -7.54 -15.22
C GLN A 226 -19.43 -8.44 -14.11
N ILE A 227 -19.08 -9.69 -14.45
CA ILE A 227 -18.47 -10.64 -13.50
C ILE A 227 -17.05 -10.20 -13.14
N GLY A 228 -16.31 -9.58 -14.05
CA GLY A 228 -14.99 -9.01 -13.81
C GLY A 228 -14.99 -7.91 -12.74
N ILE A 229 -15.94 -6.96 -12.81
CA ILE A 229 -16.07 -5.90 -11.79
C ILE A 229 -16.48 -6.49 -10.44
N ILE A 230 -17.47 -7.39 -10.44
CA ILE A 230 -17.91 -8.06 -9.22
C ILE A 230 -16.72 -8.80 -8.60
N TYR A 231 -15.95 -9.53 -9.38
CA TYR A 231 -14.73 -10.19 -8.94
C TYR A 231 -13.73 -9.18 -8.36
N MET A 232 -13.46 -8.06 -9.02
CA MET A 232 -12.46 -7.09 -8.56
C MET A 232 -12.84 -6.46 -7.21
N VAL A 233 -14.08 -5.98 -7.07
CA VAL A 233 -14.55 -5.35 -5.82
C VAL A 233 -14.71 -6.40 -4.72
N SER A 234 -15.28 -7.57 -5.04
CA SER A 234 -15.46 -8.63 -4.06
C SER A 234 -14.15 -9.27 -3.64
N SER A 235 -13.13 -9.35 -4.50
CA SER A 235 -11.85 -10.00 -4.20
C SER A 235 -11.12 -9.39 -3.01
N ILE A 236 -11.25 -8.08 -2.80
CA ILE A 236 -10.66 -7.33 -1.68
C ILE A 236 -11.20 -7.83 -0.33
N PHE A 237 -12.46 -8.27 -0.28
CA PHE A 237 -13.11 -8.72 0.95
C PHE A 237 -13.24 -10.25 1.02
N VAL A 238 -13.70 -10.87 -0.06
CA VAL A 238 -14.02 -12.30 -0.15
C VAL A 238 -12.76 -13.14 0.01
N ILE A 239 -11.66 -12.83 -0.70
CA ILE A 239 -10.45 -13.66 -0.64
C ILE A 239 -9.84 -13.65 0.77
N PRO A 240 -9.60 -12.48 1.42
CA PRO A 240 -9.10 -12.47 2.79
C PRO A 240 -10.03 -13.17 3.78
N THR A 241 -11.35 -13.01 3.66
CA THR A 241 -12.31 -13.71 4.52
C THR A 241 -12.24 -15.22 4.33
N LEU A 242 -12.18 -15.71 3.09
CA LEU A 242 -12.11 -17.14 2.78
C LEU A 242 -10.80 -17.76 3.30
N VAL A 243 -9.67 -17.08 3.11
CA VAL A 243 -8.37 -17.51 3.61
C VAL A 243 -8.33 -17.50 5.14
N THR A 244 -8.94 -16.50 5.80
CA THR A 244 -9.03 -16.42 7.26
C THR A 244 -9.83 -17.60 7.83
N ILE A 245 -11.02 -17.85 7.29
CA ILE A 245 -11.88 -18.97 7.70
C ILE A 245 -11.19 -20.30 7.43
N GLY A 246 -10.60 -20.46 6.24
CA GLY A 246 -9.85 -21.65 5.84
C GLY A 246 -8.67 -21.93 6.77
N THR A 247 -7.90 -20.90 7.13
CA THR A 247 -6.72 -21.04 8.00
C THR A 247 -7.11 -21.42 9.43
N TYR A 248 -8.21 -20.86 9.95
CA TYR A 248 -8.73 -21.27 11.26
C TYR A 248 -9.18 -22.73 11.27
N PHE A 249 -9.91 -23.17 10.24
CA PHE A 249 -10.30 -24.58 10.10
C PHE A 249 -9.12 -25.51 9.82
N PHE A 250 -8.07 -25.00 9.19
CA PHE A 250 -6.84 -25.75 8.99
C PHE A 250 -6.19 -26.17 10.32
N PHE A 251 -6.02 -25.23 11.25
CA PHE A 251 -5.46 -25.55 12.57
C PHE A 251 -6.45 -26.28 13.48
N SER A 252 -7.74 -25.94 13.42
CA SER A 252 -8.74 -26.49 14.35
C SER A 252 -9.33 -27.85 13.95
N GLN A 253 -9.33 -28.21 12.65
CA GLN A 253 -9.93 -29.44 12.14
C GLN A 253 -8.99 -30.23 11.25
N ILE A 254 -8.42 -29.61 10.19
CA ILE A 254 -7.59 -30.31 9.19
C ILE A 254 -6.34 -30.93 9.84
N SER A 255 -5.68 -30.19 10.74
CA SER A 255 -4.54 -30.69 11.52
C SER A 255 -4.89 -31.95 12.33
N PHE A 256 -6.10 -32.01 12.92
CA PHE A 256 -6.55 -33.20 13.66
C PHE A 256 -6.99 -34.33 12.75
N LEU A 257 -7.58 -34.04 11.59
CA LEU A 257 -7.88 -35.05 10.57
C LEU A 257 -6.58 -35.71 10.09
N LEU A 258 -5.52 -34.92 9.83
CA LEU A 258 -4.20 -35.44 9.47
C LEU A 258 -3.63 -36.33 10.58
N ILE A 259 -3.70 -35.90 11.85
CA ILE A 259 -3.30 -36.72 13.00
C ILE A 259 -4.13 -38.02 13.06
N TYR A 260 -5.44 -37.95 12.81
CA TYR A 260 -6.32 -39.11 12.80
C TYR A 260 -5.92 -40.10 11.69
N ILE A 261 -5.66 -39.62 10.47
CA ILE A 261 -5.17 -40.44 9.35
C ILE A 261 -3.83 -41.11 9.72
N LEU A 262 -2.91 -40.38 10.34
CA LEU A 262 -1.62 -40.90 10.80
C LEU A 262 -1.80 -41.98 11.89
N LYS A 263 -2.75 -41.80 12.82
CA LYS A 263 -3.09 -42.78 13.86
C LYS A 263 -3.76 -44.03 13.29
N THR A 264 -4.61 -43.89 12.28
CA THR A 264 -5.34 -45.01 11.64
C THR A 264 -4.42 -45.92 10.85
N ARG A 265 -3.31 -45.40 10.27
CA ARG A 265 -2.32 -46.22 9.57
C ARG A 265 -1.40 -46.97 10.56
N ARG A 266 -1.88 -48.11 11.07
CA ARG A 266 -1.21 -48.94 12.10
C ARG A 266 0.27 -49.25 11.81
N LYS A 267 0.61 -49.63 10.56
CA LYS A 267 2.02 -49.91 10.15
C LYS A 267 2.96 -48.71 10.34
N PHE A 268 2.47 -47.48 10.19
CA PHE A 268 3.25 -46.26 10.39
C PHE A 268 3.22 -45.81 11.86
N TYR A 269 2.04 -45.80 12.49
CA TYR A 269 1.86 -45.32 13.86
C TYR A 269 2.63 -46.14 14.89
N MET A 270 2.67 -47.47 14.72
CA MET A 270 3.35 -48.39 15.65
C MET A 270 4.84 -48.56 15.35
N LYS A 271 5.40 -47.85 14.36
CA LYS A 271 6.80 -47.99 13.98
C LYS A 271 7.69 -47.14 14.91
N ARG A 272 8.51 -47.80 15.74
CA ARG A 272 9.50 -47.16 16.62
C ARG A 272 8.85 -46.11 17.55
N ILE A 273 9.35 -44.87 17.56
CA ILE A 273 8.88 -43.76 18.39
C ILE A 273 7.65 -43.05 17.83
N ASN A 274 7.08 -43.55 16.71
CA ASN A 274 6.02 -42.83 16.00
C ASN A 274 4.75 -42.61 16.85
N MET A 275 4.46 -43.54 17.76
CA MET A 275 3.33 -43.42 18.67
C MET A 275 3.49 -42.24 19.65
N LEU A 276 4.71 -42.00 20.13
CA LEU A 276 5.02 -41.00 21.15
C LEU A 276 5.00 -39.59 20.56
N TRP A 277 5.75 -39.34 19.48
CA TRP A 277 5.80 -38.01 18.89
C TRP A 277 4.47 -37.59 18.22
N ILE A 278 3.67 -38.51 17.64
CA ILE A 278 2.34 -38.18 17.08
C ILE A 278 1.37 -37.78 18.21
N SER A 279 1.44 -38.47 19.34
CA SER A 279 0.62 -38.15 20.51
C SER A 279 1.05 -36.82 21.15
N ASP A 280 2.35 -36.56 21.23
CA ASP A 280 2.89 -35.28 21.70
C ASP A 280 2.48 -34.13 20.76
N LEU A 281 2.68 -34.29 19.45
CA LEU A 281 2.27 -33.34 18.41
C LEU A 281 0.77 -33.02 18.51
N ALA A 282 -0.08 -34.05 18.64
CA ALA A 282 -1.52 -33.86 18.79
C ALA A 282 -1.88 -33.06 20.05
N SER A 283 -1.18 -33.29 21.16
CA SER A 283 -1.40 -32.55 22.40
C SER A 283 -0.93 -31.09 22.29
N ARG A 284 0.23 -30.85 21.66
CA ARG A 284 0.80 -29.50 21.46
C ARG A 284 -0.03 -28.66 20.50
N ILE A 285 -0.46 -29.22 19.38
CA ILE A 285 -1.35 -28.52 18.43
C ILE A 285 -2.64 -28.15 19.16
N ARG A 286 -3.25 -29.06 19.93
CA ARG A 286 -4.47 -28.79 20.69
C ARG A 286 -4.32 -27.68 21.73
N ALA A 287 -3.21 -27.67 22.44
CA ALA A 287 -2.93 -26.63 23.42
C ALA A 287 -2.71 -25.25 22.78
N ASN A 288 -2.27 -25.20 21.51
CA ASN A 288 -1.80 -23.98 20.86
C ASN A 288 -2.55 -23.61 19.57
N ILE A 289 -3.75 -24.16 19.29
CA ILE A 289 -4.51 -23.88 18.05
C ILE A 289 -4.66 -22.37 17.82
N ASN A 290 -5.11 -21.64 18.84
CA ASN A 290 -5.34 -20.20 18.73
C ASN A 290 -4.03 -19.45 18.48
N MET A 291 -2.94 -19.87 19.13
CA MET A 291 -1.62 -19.28 18.92
C MET A 291 -1.18 -19.50 17.48
N LEU A 292 -1.17 -20.75 17.00
CA LEU A 292 -0.76 -21.10 15.63
C LEU A 292 -1.58 -20.35 14.56
N PHE A 293 -2.89 -20.22 14.76
CA PHE A 293 -3.76 -19.43 13.88
C PHE A 293 -3.38 -17.95 13.88
N ILE A 294 -3.20 -17.34 15.06
CA ILE A 294 -2.80 -15.94 15.18
C ILE A 294 -1.44 -15.72 14.51
N VAL A 295 -0.46 -16.60 14.76
CA VAL A 295 0.89 -16.53 14.15
C VAL A 295 0.80 -16.53 12.62
N ALA A 296 0.06 -17.49 12.07
CA ALA A 296 -0.10 -17.65 10.63
C ALA A 296 -0.82 -16.46 9.99
N MET A 297 -1.89 -15.96 10.61
CA MET A 297 -2.65 -14.82 10.10
C MET A 297 -1.84 -13.52 10.14
N LEU A 298 -1.17 -13.23 11.27
CA LEU A 298 -0.31 -12.06 11.39
C LEU A 298 0.83 -12.10 10.37
N SER A 299 1.44 -13.27 10.15
CA SER A 299 2.46 -13.46 9.11
C SER A 299 1.88 -13.24 7.71
N THR A 300 0.69 -13.76 7.43
CA THR A 300 0.02 -13.60 6.12
C THR A 300 -0.27 -12.14 5.83
N ILE A 301 -0.82 -11.41 6.81
CA ILE A 301 -1.09 -9.98 6.71
C ILE A 301 0.23 -9.22 6.46
N ALA A 302 1.28 -9.55 7.21
CA ALA A 302 2.59 -8.93 7.06
C ALA A 302 3.17 -9.10 5.65
N PHE A 303 3.24 -10.34 5.16
CA PHE A 303 3.80 -10.61 3.84
C PHE A 303 2.94 -10.04 2.71
N THR A 304 1.61 -10.09 2.83
CA THR A 304 0.70 -9.50 1.85
C THR A 304 0.90 -8.00 1.75
N MET A 305 1.03 -7.32 2.90
CA MET A 305 1.24 -5.88 2.95
C MET A 305 2.58 -5.48 2.32
N ILE A 306 3.67 -6.14 2.70
CA ILE A 306 5.01 -5.88 2.15
C ILE A 306 5.03 -6.12 0.63
N THR A 307 4.45 -7.24 0.18
CA THR A 307 4.45 -7.64 -1.24
C THR A 307 3.60 -6.68 -2.08
N PHE A 308 2.40 -6.33 -1.60
CA PHE A 308 1.51 -5.37 -2.26
C PHE A 308 2.21 -4.03 -2.47
N LEU A 309 2.87 -3.50 -1.44
CA LEU A 309 3.51 -2.19 -1.51
C LEU A 309 4.73 -2.18 -2.45
N TYR A 310 5.53 -3.25 -2.46
CA TYR A 310 6.61 -3.40 -3.44
C TYR A 310 6.07 -3.48 -4.88
N GLY A 311 5.00 -4.23 -5.09
CA GLY A 311 4.31 -4.32 -6.38
C GLY A 311 3.70 -2.98 -6.82
N PHE A 312 3.12 -2.24 -5.88
CA PHE A 312 2.48 -0.95 -6.12
C PHE A 312 3.46 0.08 -6.67
N GLY A 313 4.67 0.19 -6.12
CA GLY A 313 5.69 1.10 -6.64
C GLY A 313 6.05 0.84 -8.12
N LYS A 314 6.18 -0.44 -8.52
CA LYS A 314 6.40 -0.82 -9.92
C LYS A 314 5.17 -0.56 -10.79
N PHE A 315 3.98 -0.84 -10.27
CA PHE A 315 2.71 -0.63 -10.96
C PHE A 315 2.50 0.86 -11.28
N ILE A 316 2.75 1.75 -10.32
CA ILE A 316 2.64 3.20 -10.53
C ILE A 316 3.54 3.67 -11.68
N LYS A 317 4.79 3.21 -11.73
CA LYS A 317 5.70 3.58 -12.82
C LYS A 317 5.17 3.15 -14.19
N LEU A 318 4.68 1.92 -14.25
CA LEU A 318 4.09 1.37 -15.46
C LEU A 318 2.83 2.15 -15.86
N GLU A 319 2.02 2.56 -14.89
CA GLU A 319 0.81 3.35 -15.12
C GLU A 319 1.12 4.78 -15.60
N VAL A 320 2.10 5.46 -14.99
CA VAL A 320 2.55 6.78 -15.46
C VAL A 320 3.03 6.71 -16.91
N ASN A 321 3.82 5.71 -17.28
CA ASN A 321 4.27 5.52 -18.66
C ASN A 321 3.12 5.20 -19.63
N ARG A 322 2.06 4.54 -19.18
CA ARG A 322 0.88 4.23 -20.01
C ARG A 322 -0.01 5.45 -20.19
N THR A 323 -0.18 6.25 -19.14
CA THR A 323 -1.06 7.43 -19.12
C THR A 323 -0.39 8.66 -19.69
N SER A 324 0.94 8.77 -19.64
CA SER A 324 1.72 9.84 -20.25
C SER A 324 3.00 9.23 -20.87
N PRO A 325 2.92 8.74 -22.12
CA PRO A 325 4.05 8.07 -22.78
C PRO A 325 5.25 8.97 -23.02
N PHE A 326 5.00 10.27 -23.23
CA PHE A 326 6.05 11.28 -23.33
C PHE A 326 6.26 11.97 -21.97
N PRO A 327 7.53 12.11 -21.53
CA PRO A 327 7.87 12.80 -20.30
C PRO A 327 7.27 14.19 -20.14
N ILE A 328 7.25 14.98 -21.22
CA ILE A 328 6.65 16.31 -21.26
C ILE A 328 5.87 16.43 -22.57
N SER A 329 4.58 16.75 -22.47
CA SER A 329 3.71 17.00 -23.61
C SER A 329 3.05 18.36 -23.46
N TYR A 330 3.21 19.23 -24.45
CA TYR A 330 2.68 20.59 -24.45
C TYR A 330 1.71 20.77 -25.61
N PHE A 331 0.43 20.92 -25.30
CA PHE A 331 -0.66 21.12 -26.26
C PHE A 331 -1.06 22.58 -26.25
N SER A 332 -0.91 23.23 -27.40
CA SER A 332 -1.24 24.64 -27.57
C SER A 332 -2.28 24.83 -28.65
N TYR A 333 -3.32 25.60 -28.33
CA TYR A 333 -4.27 26.10 -29.31
C TYR A 333 -3.65 27.28 -30.08
N ASP A 334 -4.12 27.54 -31.30
CA ASP A 334 -3.57 28.61 -32.16
C ASP A 334 -3.69 30.01 -31.54
N ALA A 335 -4.67 30.22 -30.65
CA ALA A 335 -4.88 31.49 -29.95
C ALA A 335 -3.83 31.79 -28.87
N ASN A 336 -2.90 30.88 -28.58
CA ASN A 336 -1.93 31.03 -27.50
C ASN A 336 -0.68 31.82 -27.94
N PRO A 337 -0.40 33.00 -27.35
CA PRO A 337 0.77 33.80 -27.69
C PRO A 337 2.07 33.30 -27.04
N PHE A 338 1.99 32.45 -26.01
CA PHE A 338 3.13 32.11 -25.16
C PHE A 338 3.94 30.89 -25.64
N VAL A 339 3.58 30.28 -26.77
CA VAL A 339 4.18 29.02 -27.26
C VAL A 339 5.70 29.13 -27.34
N THR A 340 6.20 30.13 -28.05
CA THR A 340 7.64 30.30 -28.29
C THR A 340 8.39 30.55 -26.99
N GLU A 341 7.83 31.35 -26.08
CA GLU A 341 8.44 31.63 -24.77
C GLU A 341 8.53 30.36 -23.91
N HIS A 342 7.44 29.59 -23.82
CA HIS A 342 7.40 28.35 -23.03
C HIS A 342 8.36 27.30 -23.57
N LEU A 343 8.35 27.06 -24.88
CA LEU A 343 9.20 26.04 -25.49
C LEU A 343 10.68 26.41 -25.41
N ASN A 344 11.03 27.68 -25.65
CA ASN A 344 12.42 28.15 -25.51
C ASN A 344 12.92 28.01 -24.07
N TRP A 345 12.10 28.37 -23.09
CA TRP A 345 12.46 28.22 -21.68
C TRP A 345 12.71 26.74 -21.33
N LEU A 346 11.82 25.84 -21.76
CA LEU A 346 11.95 24.41 -21.48
C LEU A 346 13.23 23.83 -22.10
N GLU A 347 13.46 24.12 -23.39
CA GLU A 347 14.63 23.64 -24.13
C GLU A 347 15.94 24.17 -23.51
N GLN A 348 15.98 25.43 -23.08
CA GLN A 348 17.13 26.01 -22.38
C GLN A 348 17.44 25.31 -21.05
N GLN A 349 16.42 24.99 -20.25
CA GLN A 349 16.63 24.28 -18.98
C GLN A 349 17.12 22.84 -19.20
N LEU A 350 16.55 22.13 -20.18
CA LEU A 350 16.99 20.78 -20.54
C LEU A 350 18.45 20.76 -21.03
N GLN A 351 18.84 21.74 -21.85
CA GLN A 351 20.23 21.88 -22.33
C GLN A 351 21.20 22.23 -21.20
N LYS A 352 20.81 23.16 -20.31
CA LYS A 352 21.64 23.59 -19.17
C LYS A 352 22.01 22.42 -18.23
N GLU A 353 21.04 21.53 -17.97
CA GLU A 353 21.23 20.34 -17.14
C GLU A 353 21.71 19.12 -17.95
N HIS A 354 22.07 19.31 -19.23
CA HIS A 354 22.62 18.29 -20.14
C HIS A 354 21.72 17.06 -20.35
N PHE A 355 20.39 17.24 -20.33
CA PHE A 355 19.45 16.17 -20.66
C PHE A 355 19.25 16.07 -22.18
N PRO A 356 19.63 14.96 -22.85
CA PRO A 356 19.37 14.79 -24.26
C PRO A 356 17.87 14.58 -24.49
N TYR A 357 17.31 15.35 -25.43
CA TYR A 357 15.90 15.31 -25.76
C TYR A 357 15.65 15.24 -27.27
N GLU A 358 14.53 14.63 -27.64
CA GLU A 358 14.00 14.58 -29.00
C GLU A 358 12.62 15.24 -28.97
N LYS A 359 12.41 16.25 -29.83
CA LYS A 359 11.16 17.00 -29.95
C LYS A 359 10.36 16.49 -31.15
N ILE A 360 9.12 16.09 -30.91
CA ILE A 360 8.22 15.57 -31.95
C ILE A 360 6.95 16.41 -31.94
N LYS A 361 6.67 17.05 -33.06
CA LYS A 361 5.45 17.83 -33.27
C LYS A 361 4.39 16.96 -33.94
N ALA A 362 3.16 17.04 -33.46
CA ALA A 362 1.98 16.48 -34.09
C ALA A 362 0.85 17.50 -34.07
N ASP A 363 0.00 17.48 -35.10
CA ASP A 363 -1.15 18.38 -35.18
C ASP A 363 -2.43 17.61 -34.82
N ILE A 364 -3.26 18.23 -33.97
CA ILE A 364 -4.49 17.67 -33.43
C ILE A 364 -5.64 18.63 -33.71
N TYR A 365 -6.82 18.10 -33.98
CA TYR A 365 -7.98 18.87 -34.42
C TYR A 365 -9.21 18.55 -33.59
N GLU A 366 -9.98 19.55 -33.16
CA GLU A 366 -11.22 19.34 -32.40
C GLU A 366 -12.32 18.79 -33.33
N THR A 367 -12.88 17.62 -33.00
CA THR A 367 -13.91 16.96 -33.82
C THR A 367 -14.94 16.24 -32.96
N PRO A 368 -15.90 16.98 -32.37
CA PRO A 368 -16.99 16.34 -31.64
C PRO A 368 -17.74 15.35 -32.54
N LEU A 369 -18.23 14.25 -31.98
CA LEU A 369 -19.05 13.28 -32.72
C LEU A 369 -20.52 13.69 -32.73
N GLU A 370 -21.20 13.45 -33.85
CA GLU A 370 -22.63 13.82 -33.97
C GLU A 370 -23.51 13.09 -32.97
N GLU A 371 -23.17 11.82 -32.73
CA GLU A 371 -23.85 10.92 -31.80
C GLU A 371 -23.75 11.37 -30.34
N ASP A 372 -22.76 12.20 -30.03
CA ASP A 372 -22.44 12.64 -28.67
C ASP A 372 -22.77 14.13 -28.42
N LYS A 373 -23.36 14.80 -29.43
CA LYS A 373 -23.79 16.20 -29.33
C LYS A 373 -24.76 16.40 -28.15
N GLY A 374 -24.42 17.33 -27.26
CA GLY A 374 -25.26 17.73 -26.12
C GLY A 374 -24.82 17.16 -24.76
N ILE A 375 -23.87 16.23 -24.73
CA ILE A 375 -23.26 15.75 -23.49
C ILE A 375 -21.88 16.39 -23.34
N ALA A 376 -21.74 17.34 -22.41
CA ALA A 376 -20.52 18.15 -22.26
C ALA A 376 -19.24 17.32 -22.08
N ILE A 377 -19.32 16.15 -21.43
CA ILE A 377 -18.19 15.24 -21.20
C ILE A 377 -17.65 14.65 -22.52
N TYR A 378 -18.53 14.41 -23.50
CA TYR A 378 -18.19 13.81 -24.79
C TYR A 378 -17.94 14.85 -25.90
N ASN A 379 -17.91 16.14 -25.58
CA ASN A 379 -17.49 17.17 -26.53
C ASN A 379 -15.95 17.27 -26.64
N ASP A 380 -15.19 16.66 -25.72
CA ASP A 380 -13.71 16.67 -25.70
C ASP A 380 -13.14 15.54 -26.58
N VAL A 381 -13.51 15.55 -27.87
CA VAL A 381 -13.09 14.57 -28.89
C VAL A 381 -12.18 15.25 -29.89
N TYR A 382 -11.04 14.63 -30.15
CA TYR A 382 -10.05 15.16 -31.08
C TYR A 382 -9.69 14.15 -32.17
N ALA A 383 -9.14 14.64 -33.26
CA ALA A 383 -8.58 13.85 -34.35
C ALA A 383 -7.09 14.10 -34.49
N ILE A 384 -6.35 13.06 -34.83
CA ILE A 384 -4.95 13.10 -35.22
C ILE A 384 -4.77 12.43 -36.58
N LYS A 385 -3.88 12.98 -37.41
CA LYS A 385 -3.51 12.36 -38.69
C LYS A 385 -2.84 11.01 -38.47
N GLN A 386 -3.07 10.05 -39.35
CA GLN A 386 -2.40 8.75 -39.32
C GLN A 386 -0.88 8.91 -39.36
N SER A 387 -0.37 9.78 -40.22
CA SER A 387 1.08 10.03 -40.31
C SER A 387 1.67 10.60 -39.02
N ASP A 388 1.00 11.57 -38.40
CA ASP A 388 1.47 12.16 -37.14
C ASP A 388 1.36 11.19 -35.96
N TYR A 389 0.30 10.39 -35.89
CA TYR A 389 0.19 9.32 -34.89
C TYR A 389 1.32 8.30 -35.06
N ASN A 390 1.59 7.85 -36.28
CA ASN A 390 2.63 6.86 -36.54
C ASN A 390 4.04 7.39 -36.24
N LYS A 391 4.31 8.69 -36.43
CA LYS A 391 5.55 9.34 -35.96
C LYS A 391 5.70 9.23 -34.44
N LEU A 392 4.64 9.52 -33.69
CA LEU A 392 4.66 9.40 -32.22
C LEU A 392 4.82 7.95 -31.78
N ALA A 393 4.09 7.02 -32.41
CA ALA A 393 4.14 5.59 -32.10
C ALA A 393 5.53 5.00 -32.38
N ASP A 394 6.17 5.37 -33.50
CA ASP A 394 7.51 4.89 -33.86
C ASP A 394 8.57 5.31 -32.84
N SER A 395 8.57 6.58 -32.43
CA SER A 395 9.51 7.07 -31.42
C SER A 395 9.34 6.37 -30.06
N LEU A 396 8.11 5.96 -29.72
CA LEU A 396 7.80 5.22 -28.49
C LEU A 396 7.93 3.69 -28.65
N ARG A 397 8.28 3.19 -29.84
CA ARG A 397 8.29 1.74 -30.18
C ARG A 397 6.94 1.06 -29.94
N MET A 398 5.86 1.78 -30.22
CA MET A 398 4.49 1.29 -30.16
C MET A 398 4.04 0.73 -31.51
N LYS A 399 2.90 0.03 -31.53
CA LYS A 399 2.28 -0.47 -32.74
C LYS A 399 1.80 0.70 -33.61
N GLN A 400 2.24 0.72 -34.87
CA GLN A 400 1.76 1.66 -35.88
C GLN A 400 0.36 1.26 -36.36
N LEU A 401 -0.46 2.24 -36.70
CA LEU A 401 -1.84 2.05 -37.15
C LEU A 401 -1.93 2.39 -38.63
N PHE A 402 -2.48 1.46 -39.41
CA PHE A 402 -2.70 1.61 -40.84
C PHE A 402 -4.16 1.35 -41.16
N MET A 403 -4.83 2.28 -41.83
CA MET A 403 -6.24 2.21 -42.17
C MET A 403 -6.52 2.71 -43.58
N ASN A 404 -7.67 2.31 -44.13
CA ASN A 404 -8.16 2.78 -45.42
C ASN A 404 -8.88 4.13 -45.28
N ASP A 405 -9.16 4.81 -46.38
CA ASP A 405 -9.74 6.16 -46.40
C ASP A 405 -11.12 6.27 -45.73
N ASN A 406 -11.86 5.17 -45.58
CA ASN A 406 -13.19 5.14 -44.93
C ASN A 406 -13.15 4.53 -43.51
N GLU A 407 -11.96 4.25 -42.99
CA GLU A 407 -11.75 3.61 -41.70
C GLU A 407 -11.13 4.60 -40.70
N ALA A 408 -11.40 4.39 -39.42
CA ALA A 408 -10.79 5.15 -38.34
C ALA A 408 -10.42 4.23 -37.17
N TYR A 409 -9.38 4.60 -36.41
CA TYR A 409 -9.11 4.00 -35.10
C TYR A 409 -9.54 4.95 -33.99
N VAL A 410 -10.09 4.39 -32.92
CA VAL A 410 -10.45 5.16 -31.73
C VAL A 410 -9.45 4.86 -30.62
N LEU A 411 -8.75 5.89 -30.19
CA LEU A 411 -7.87 5.88 -29.03
C LEU A 411 -8.69 6.29 -27.81
N THR A 412 -8.71 5.42 -26.80
CA THR A 412 -9.48 5.67 -25.59
C THR A 412 -8.71 6.65 -24.69
N GLY A 413 -9.34 7.77 -24.32
CA GLY A 413 -8.82 8.70 -23.31
C GLY A 413 -9.31 8.34 -21.91
N THR A 414 -8.84 9.05 -20.88
CA THR A 414 -9.32 8.86 -19.50
C THR A 414 -10.64 9.58 -19.29
N SER A 415 -11.70 9.00 -19.79
CA SER A 415 -12.91 8.87 -18.99
C SER A 415 -12.69 7.75 -17.99
N TYR A 416 -13.02 8.05 -16.73
CA TYR A 416 -12.89 7.24 -15.53
C TYR A 416 -12.62 5.74 -15.74
N ILE A 417 -11.51 5.32 -15.16
CA ILE A 417 -11.28 3.95 -14.70
C ILE A 417 -11.09 2.96 -15.87
N THR A 418 -9.85 2.51 -16.05
CA THR A 418 -9.48 1.33 -16.87
C THR A 418 -10.33 0.07 -16.58
N ILE A 419 -11.11 0.07 -15.49
CA ILE A 419 -12.02 -1.01 -15.04
C ILE A 419 -13.43 -0.90 -15.67
N PHE A 420 -13.87 0.27 -16.21
CA PHE A 420 -15.24 0.47 -16.73
C PHE A 420 -15.33 0.88 -18.22
N ASN A 421 -14.21 1.17 -18.90
CA ASN A 421 -14.23 1.56 -20.31
C ASN A 421 -14.75 0.46 -21.26
N GLU A 422 -14.58 -0.83 -20.95
CA GLU A 422 -15.10 -1.93 -21.80
C GLU A 422 -16.65 -2.02 -21.82
N PHE A 423 -17.34 -1.22 -21.00
CA PHE A 423 -18.78 -1.28 -20.76
C PHE A 423 -19.55 -0.10 -21.34
N GLU A 424 -18.86 0.98 -21.70
CA GLU A 424 -19.51 2.14 -22.31
C GLU A 424 -19.87 1.78 -23.76
N GLN A 425 -21.14 1.97 -24.15
CA GLN A 425 -21.62 1.64 -25.51
C GLN A 425 -20.88 2.45 -26.59
N SER A 426 -20.30 3.60 -26.25
CA SER A 426 -19.40 4.38 -27.11
C SER A 426 -18.14 3.62 -27.54
N TYR A 427 -17.68 2.64 -26.75
CA TYR A 427 -16.48 1.83 -27.04
C TYR A 427 -16.75 0.53 -27.85
N LYS A 428 -17.96 0.36 -28.39
CA LYS A 428 -18.33 -0.77 -29.29
C LYS A 428 -19.06 -0.32 -30.54
N ARG A 429 -18.89 0.94 -30.95
CA ARG A 429 -19.55 1.46 -32.16
C ARG A 429 -18.84 0.93 -33.40
N ASP A 430 -19.60 0.41 -34.36
CA ASP A 430 -19.08 -0.01 -35.66
C ASP A 430 -18.80 1.19 -36.59
N TYR A 431 -19.47 2.31 -36.34
CA TYR A 431 -19.36 3.55 -37.12
C TYR A 431 -19.35 4.77 -36.21
N ILE A 432 -18.64 5.81 -36.64
CA ILE A 432 -18.61 7.13 -36.01
C ILE A 432 -18.87 8.20 -37.05
N THR A 433 -19.61 9.24 -36.68
CA THR A 433 -19.92 10.37 -37.57
C THR A 433 -19.29 11.66 -37.03
N LEU A 434 -18.37 12.24 -37.80
CA LEU A 434 -17.64 13.46 -37.42
C LEU A 434 -18.53 14.70 -37.61
N SER A 435 -18.79 15.47 -36.55
CA SER A 435 -19.66 16.66 -36.64
C SER A 435 -19.09 17.76 -37.54
N SER A 436 -17.77 17.86 -37.63
CA SER A 436 -17.08 18.93 -38.34
C SER A 436 -17.24 18.84 -39.87
N ILE A 437 -17.41 17.63 -40.40
CA ILE A 437 -17.49 17.36 -41.85
C ILE A 437 -18.64 16.40 -42.25
N ASN A 438 -19.52 16.07 -41.30
CA ASN A 438 -20.65 15.13 -41.46
C ASN A 438 -20.28 13.84 -42.23
N THR A 439 -19.11 13.28 -41.92
CA THR A 439 -18.57 12.11 -42.62
C THR A 439 -18.66 10.90 -41.71
N LYS A 440 -19.25 9.82 -42.23
CA LYS A 440 -19.41 8.54 -41.52
C LYS A 440 -18.24 7.62 -41.82
N LEU A 441 -17.55 7.17 -40.78
CA LEU A 441 -16.37 6.30 -40.88
C LEU A 441 -16.62 4.99 -40.14
N ARG A 442 -16.02 3.90 -40.63
CA ARG A 442 -16.05 2.59 -39.98
C ARG A 442 -14.93 2.50 -38.93
N VAL A 443 -15.27 2.09 -37.72
CA VAL A 443 -14.26 1.86 -36.67
C VAL A 443 -13.54 0.55 -36.93
N LYS A 444 -12.23 0.61 -37.16
CA LYS A 444 -11.38 -0.58 -37.40
C LYS A 444 -10.97 -1.27 -36.11
N GLY A 445 -10.83 -0.49 -35.04
CA GLY A 445 -10.50 -1.01 -33.72
C GLY A 445 -10.31 0.08 -32.68
N TYR A 446 -10.25 -0.35 -31.42
CA TYR A 446 -10.02 0.48 -30.25
C TYR A 446 -8.64 0.17 -29.67
N GLU A 447 -7.83 1.21 -29.43
CA GLU A 447 -6.50 1.06 -28.83
C GLU A 447 -6.46 1.74 -27.45
N HIS A 448 -6.26 0.92 -26.41
CA HIS A 448 -6.26 1.36 -25.00
C HIS A 448 -4.91 1.90 -24.52
N VAL A 449 -3.84 1.57 -25.22
CA VAL A 449 -2.49 2.06 -24.94
C VAL A 449 -2.04 2.79 -26.19
N ASN A 450 -1.89 4.10 -26.08
CA ASN A 450 -1.63 4.96 -27.23
C ASN A 450 -0.60 6.04 -26.90
N ALA A 451 -0.15 6.76 -27.93
CA ALA A 451 0.94 7.73 -27.84
C ALA A 451 0.51 9.11 -27.28
N ILE A 452 -0.79 9.31 -27.02
CA ILE A 452 -1.34 10.57 -26.51
C ILE A 452 -1.57 10.42 -25.00
N PRO A 453 -1.27 11.45 -24.19
CA PRO A 453 -1.57 11.40 -22.76
C PRO A 453 -3.06 11.15 -22.52
N SER A 454 -3.38 10.18 -21.67
CA SER A 454 -4.74 9.73 -21.46
C SER A 454 -5.66 10.85 -20.95
N GLY A 455 -5.12 11.76 -20.12
CA GLY A 455 -5.83 12.93 -19.59
C GLY A 455 -6.06 14.06 -20.60
N PHE A 456 -5.61 13.93 -21.84
CA PHE A 456 -5.75 14.98 -22.85
C PHE A 456 -7.19 15.16 -23.33
N ALA A 457 -7.91 14.06 -23.55
CA ALA A 457 -9.22 14.05 -24.19
C ALA A 457 -10.06 12.90 -23.66
N TYR A 458 -11.38 12.96 -23.87
CA TYR A 458 -12.27 11.81 -23.63
C TYR A 458 -11.97 10.68 -24.62
N GLN A 459 -11.84 11.02 -25.91
CA GLN A 459 -11.40 10.09 -26.95
C GLN A 459 -10.60 10.84 -28.01
N THR A 460 -9.62 10.17 -28.63
CA THR A 460 -8.90 10.69 -29.79
C THR A 460 -9.04 9.74 -30.97
N ILE A 461 -9.39 10.25 -32.14
CA ILE A 461 -9.65 9.47 -33.34
C ILE A 461 -8.45 9.60 -34.26
N VAL A 462 -7.87 8.48 -34.68
CA VAL A 462 -6.86 8.48 -35.75
C VAL A 462 -7.59 8.43 -37.08
N LEU A 463 -7.36 9.43 -37.92
CA LEU A 463 -7.99 9.58 -39.22
C LEU A 463 -6.96 9.48 -40.35
N PRO A 464 -7.36 8.97 -41.52
CA PRO A 464 -6.59 9.11 -42.75
C PRO A 464 -6.24 10.56 -43.04
N ASP A 465 -5.01 10.80 -43.49
CA ASP A 465 -4.49 12.15 -43.74
C ASP A 465 -5.37 12.95 -44.73
N ILE A 466 -5.99 12.27 -45.70
CA ILE A 466 -6.89 12.84 -46.71
C ILE A 466 -8.15 13.45 -46.07
N ILE A 467 -8.69 12.82 -45.03
CA ILE A 467 -9.89 13.32 -44.34
C ILE A 467 -9.55 14.57 -43.55
N VAL A 468 -8.40 14.58 -42.87
CA VAL A 468 -7.97 15.72 -42.05
C VAL A 468 -7.61 16.92 -42.92
N SER A 469 -7.04 16.71 -44.12
CA SER A 469 -6.79 17.81 -45.06
C SER A 469 -8.05 18.50 -45.56
N ASN A 470 -9.21 17.85 -45.48
CA ASN A 470 -10.50 18.39 -45.89
C ASN A 470 -11.24 19.12 -44.75
N PHE A 471 -10.64 19.25 -43.57
CA PHE A 471 -11.27 19.96 -42.46
C PHE A 471 -11.42 21.46 -42.76
N PRO A 472 -12.58 22.06 -42.45
CA PRO A 472 -12.76 23.49 -42.63
C PRO A 472 -11.90 24.26 -41.62
N ASN A 473 -11.48 25.47 -42.00
CA ASN A 473 -10.67 26.37 -41.15
C ASN A 473 -11.37 26.76 -39.82
N THR A 474 -12.66 26.44 -39.67
CA THR A 474 -13.42 26.64 -38.43
C THR A 474 -13.11 25.59 -37.36
N VAL A 475 -12.48 24.47 -37.73
CA VAL A 475 -12.04 23.44 -36.79
C VAL A 475 -10.85 23.97 -36.00
N LYS A 476 -10.95 23.95 -34.67
CA LYS A 476 -9.84 24.39 -33.81
C LYS A 476 -8.67 23.43 -33.96
N HIS A 477 -7.51 24.00 -34.29
CA HIS A 477 -6.26 23.30 -34.42
C HIS A 477 -5.41 23.47 -33.16
N ILE A 478 -4.73 22.39 -32.79
CA ILE A 478 -3.90 22.25 -31.60
C ILE A 478 -2.57 21.67 -32.03
N SER A 479 -1.49 22.40 -31.79
CA SER A 479 -0.13 21.88 -31.94
C SER A 479 0.29 21.14 -30.67
N ALA A 480 0.58 19.85 -30.80
CA ALA A 480 1.13 19.01 -29.74
C ALA A 480 2.65 18.92 -29.88
N TYR A 481 3.37 19.42 -28.88
CA TYR A 481 4.82 19.34 -28.78
C TYR A 481 5.20 18.30 -27.73
N ASN A 482 5.70 17.16 -28.18
CA ASN A 482 6.05 16.02 -27.34
C ASN A 482 7.57 15.93 -27.20
N TYR A 483 8.05 15.88 -25.97
CA TYR A 483 9.48 15.78 -25.66
C TYR A 483 9.78 14.41 -25.10
N LYS A 484 10.63 13.67 -25.81
CA LYS A 484 11.21 12.42 -25.33
C LYS A 484 12.57 12.74 -24.73
N VAL A 485 12.68 12.58 -23.42
CA VAL A 485 13.88 12.92 -22.65
C VAL A 485 14.48 11.64 -22.08
N GLN A 486 15.80 11.43 -22.25
CA GLN A 486 16.47 10.31 -21.58
C GLN A 486 16.63 10.60 -20.09
N ASN A 487 16.48 9.59 -19.23
CA ASN A 487 16.51 9.75 -17.76
C ASN A 487 15.54 10.81 -17.22
N TRP A 488 14.37 10.91 -17.86
CA TRP A 488 13.32 11.89 -17.53
C TRP A 488 12.86 11.86 -16.06
N GLU A 489 13.06 10.76 -15.35
CA GLU A 489 12.75 10.66 -13.91
C GLU A 489 13.47 11.74 -13.09
N GLN A 490 14.65 12.18 -13.55
CA GLN A 490 15.45 13.21 -12.88
C GLN A 490 15.05 14.63 -13.27
N THR A 491 14.22 14.81 -14.30
CA THR A 491 13.79 16.13 -14.77
C THR A 491 12.59 16.68 -13.99
N TYR A 492 12.21 16.07 -12.87
CA TYR A 492 11.02 16.44 -12.09
C TYR A 492 10.99 17.92 -11.70
N LYS A 493 12.14 18.51 -11.30
CA LYS A 493 12.22 19.94 -10.95
C LYS A 493 11.94 20.84 -12.15
N ILE A 494 12.48 20.49 -13.32
CA ILE A 494 12.27 21.25 -14.56
C ILE A 494 10.81 21.13 -14.97
N ALA A 495 10.27 19.91 -14.93
CA ALA A 495 8.88 19.63 -15.28
C ALA A 495 7.89 20.37 -14.36
N ASP A 496 8.06 20.31 -13.04
CA ASP A 496 7.19 21.04 -12.10
C ASP A 496 7.26 22.55 -12.31
N THR A 497 8.47 23.11 -12.43
CA THR A 497 8.67 24.55 -12.69
C THR A 497 8.05 24.97 -14.03
N PHE A 498 8.13 24.11 -15.05
CA PHE A 498 7.51 24.34 -16.36
C PHE A 498 5.98 24.42 -16.24
N ILE A 499 5.36 23.46 -15.56
CA ILE A 499 3.91 23.44 -15.35
C ILE A 499 3.46 24.66 -14.55
N GLU A 500 4.17 25.02 -13.48
CA GLU A 500 3.87 26.22 -12.70
C GLU A 500 3.95 27.50 -13.54
N LYS A 501 4.98 27.63 -14.40
CA LYS A 501 5.11 28.76 -15.33
C LYS A 501 3.94 28.80 -16.32
N VAL A 502 3.63 27.67 -16.96
CA VAL A 502 2.52 27.56 -17.93
C VAL A 502 1.18 27.92 -17.28
N GLN A 503 0.93 27.43 -16.06
CA GLN A 503 -0.31 27.74 -15.32
C GLN A 503 -0.37 29.22 -14.91
N LYS A 504 0.75 29.80 -14.45
CA LYS A 504 0.82 31.21 -14.08
C LYS A 504 0.57 32.12 -15.28
N ASP A 505 1.17 31.82 -16.43
CA ASP A 505 1.01 32.63 -17.64
C ASP A 505 -0.38 32.43 -18.28
N ARG A 506 -0.96 31.23 -18.17
CA ARG A 506 -2.39 30.99 -18.49
C ARG A 506 -3.31 31.87 -17.63
N ASN A 507 -3.10 31.91 -16.31
CA ASN A 507 -3.97 32.65 -15.39
C ASN A 507 -3.91 34.18 -15.58
N LYS A 508 -2.86 34.70 -16.22
CA LYS A 508 -2.77 36.13 -16.59
C LYS A 508 -3.59 36.47 -17.84
N SER A 509 -3.93 35.47 -18.66
CA SER A 509 -4.70 35.69 -19.88
C SER A 509 -6.20 35.85 -19.56
N GLN A 510 -6.86 36.82 -20.19
CA GLN A 510 -8.31 37.04 -20.08
C GLN A 510 -9.12 36.17 -21.06
N TYR A 511 -8.49 35.21 -21.74
CA TYR A 511 -9.16 34.37 -22.73
C TYR A 511 -10.09 33.34 -22.07
N GLU A 512 -11.37 33.36 -22.47
CA GLU A 512 -12.34 32.35 -22.08
C GLU A 512 -12.18 31.08 -22.94
N GLY A 513 -11.47 30.09 -22.41
CA GLY A 513 -11.32 28.77 -23.05
C GLY A 513 -10.01 28.05 -22.71
N PRO A 514 -9.83 26.80 -23.19
CA PRO A 514 -8.56 26.10 -23.06
C PRO A 514 -7.54 26.72 -24.02
N LEU A 515 -6.56 27.45 -23.49
CA LEU A 515 -5.42 27.98 -24.27
C LEU A 515 -4.27 26.99 -24.38
N ILE A 516 -4.01 26.28 -23.27
CA ILE A 516 -2.86 25.40 -23.10
C ILE A 516 -3.28 24.21 -22.24
N ARG A 517 -2.90 23.01 -22.67
CA ARG A 517 -2.88 21.82 -21.80
C ARG A 517 -1.46 21.26 -21.79
N SER A 518 -0.92 20.99 -20.61
CA SER A 518 0.46 20.50 -20.46
C SER A 518 0.47 19.31 -19.52
N PHE A 519 1.14 18.25 -19.93
CA PHE A 519 1.26 17.01 -19.18
C PHE A 519 2.72 16.74 -18.91
N GLU A 520 2.99 16.28 -17.70
CA GLU A 520 4.33 15.91 -17.30
C GLU A 520 4.31 14.62 -16.50
N SER A 521 5.26 13.75 -16.82
CA SER A 521 5.38 12.42 -16.21
C SER A 521 6.34 12.43 -15.01
N ALA A 522 7.36 13.29 -15.01
CA ALA A 522 8.48 13.27 -14.07
C ALA A 522 8.08 13.70 -12.64
N GLY A 523 7.48 14.88 -12.49
CA GLY A 523 6.85 15.39 -11.30
C GLY A 523 5.66 14.55 -10.85
N SER A 524 4.83 14.06 -11.77
CA SER A 524 3.73 13.14 -11.46
C SER A 524 4.24 11.83 -10.86
N LEU A 525 5.24 11.20 -11.49
CA LEU A 525 5.92 10.04 -10.96
C LEU A 525 6.55 10.38 -9.61
N TYR A 526 7.31 11.47 -9.50
CA TYR A 526 7.96 11.89 -8.26
C TYR A 526 6.97 12.06 -7.09
N ARG A 527 5.84 12.74 -7.31
CA ARG A 527 4.79 12.95 -6.31
C ARG A 527 4.17 11.62 -5.88
N ILE A 528 3.80 10.78 -6.84
CA ILE A 528 3.17 9.48 -6.54
C ILE A 528 4.20 8.54 -5.90
N THR A 529 5.45 8.51 -6.36
CA THR A 529 6.51 7.66 -5.78
C THR A 529 6.86 8.10 -4.37
N SER A 530 6.93 9.40 -4.12
CA SER A 530 7.19 9.95 -2.78
C SER A 530 6.06 9.59 -1.81
N GLY A 531 4.80 9.70 -2.23
CA GLY A 531 3.66 9.20 -1.46
C GLY A 531 3.66 7.67 -1.29
N SER A 532 4.01 6.94 -2.34
CA SER A 532 4.08 5.47 -2.31
C SER A 532 5.16 4.93 -1.40
N ALA A 533 6.28 5.65 -1.24
CA ALA A 533 7.34 5.25 -0.34
C ALA A 533 6.93 5.44 1.14
N ALA A 534 6.12 6.46 1.44
CA ALA A 534 5.46 6.54 2.73
C ALA A 534 4.57 5.31 2.98
N TYR A 535 3.74 4.92 2.01
CA TYR A 535 2.91 3.72 2.13
C TYR A 535 3.76 2.45 2.30
N PHE A 536 4.83 2.31 1.52
CA PHE A 536 5.77 1.18 1.60
C PHE A 536 6.37 1.05 3.00
N LEU A 537 6.80 2.18 3.56
CA LEU A 537 7.35 2.23 4.91
C LEU A 537 6.28 1.84 5.94
N ILE A 538 5.12 2.49 5.91
CA ILE A 538 4.00 2.22 6.83
C ILE A 538 3.67 0.72 6.87
N GLY A 539 3.50 0.11 5.70
CA GLY A 539 3.11 -1.30 5.65
C GLY A 539 4.23 -2.30 5.86
N THR A 540 5.47 -1.93 5.56
CA THR A 540 6.62 -2.76 5.95
C THR A 540 6.73 -2.82 7.47
N PHE A 541 6.56 -1.68 8.14
CA PHE A 541 6.57 -1.65 9.60
C PHE A 541 5.40 -2.41 10.21
N LEU A 542 4.16 -2.16 9.78
CA LEU A 542 3.01 -2.91 10.26
C LEU A 542 3.20 -4.41 10.02
N GLY A 543 3.76 -4.78 8.87
CA GLY A 543 4.11 -6.17 8.59
C GLY A 543 5.15 -6.74 9.57
N VAL A 544 6.26 -6.03 9.80
CA VAL A 544 7.29 -6.48 10.76
C VAL A 544 6.74 -6.54 12.19
N ILE A 545 5.92 -5.57 12.61
CA ILE A 545 5.25 -5.57 13.91
C ILE A 545 4.34 -6.80 14.05
N PHE A 546 3.49 -7.06 13.05
CA PHE A 546 2.61 -8.22 13.09
C PHE A 546 3.40 -9.53 13.08
N PHE A 547 4.45 -9.63 12.28
CA PHE A 547 5.32 -10.80 12.23
C PHE A 547 6.02 -11.07 13.57
N ILE A 548 6.49 -10.03 14.26
CA ILE A 548 7.11 -10.18 15.58
C ILE A 548 6.07 -10.45 16.67
N GLY A 549 4.90 -9.82 16.62
CA GLY A 549 3.79 -10.12 17.53
C GLY A 549 3.22 -11.54 17.35
N ALA A 550 3.53 -12.17 16.22
CA ALA A 550 3.23 -13.56 15.94
C ALA A 550 4.17 -14.55 16.66
N GLY A 551 5.44 -14.18 16.89
CA GLY A 551 6.43 -15.03 17.58
C GLY A 551 6.39 -14.88 19.09
#